data_AF-A0AAV8D2S8-F1
#
_entry.id   AF-A0AAV8D2S8-F1
#
_cell.length_a   1.000
_cell.length_b   1.000
_cell.length_c   1.000
_cell.angle_alpha   90.00
_cell.angle_beta   90.00
_cell.angle_gamma   90.00
#
_symmetry.space_group_name_H-M   'P 1'
#
loop_
_entity.id
_entity.type
_entity.pdbx_description
1 polymer ?
#
loop_
_entity_poly.entity_id
_entity_poly.type
_entity_poly.pdbx_seq_one_letter_code
_entity_poly.pdbx_strand_id
1 'polypeptide(L)' 'MKSGVSLEISVSFVDVASIGVSILYSVFYHDEIDVEGKLLRAGKSVGVTSVDFVNKKTRKTIAQARHNKYLAVSSRL' A
#
# COMPACT_ATOMS: atom_id res chain seq x y z
N MET A 1 -7.03 -24.54 -17.45
CA MET A 1 -7.27 -24.03 -16.08
C MET A 1 -7.02 -22.52 -16.09
N LYS A 2 -7.96 -21.69 -15.61
CA LYS A 2 -7.70 -20.24 -15.46
C LYS A 2 -6.93 -20.03 -14.15
N SER A 3 -5.67 -19.60 -14.23
CA SER A 3 -4.91 -19.19 -13.05
C SER A 3 -5.47 -17.86 -12.54
N GLY A 4 -6.29 -17.92 -11.49
CA GLY A 4 -6.70 -16.72 -10.75
C GLY A 4 -5.63 -16.38 -9.73
N VAL A 5 -4.97 -15.24 -9.87
CA VAL A 5 -4.13 -14.67 -8.80
C VAL A 5 -5.03 -13.76 -7.97
N SER A 6 -5.30 -14.14 -6.72
CA SER A 6 -5.97 -13.24 -5.77
C SER A 6 -4.93 -12.34 -5.11
N LEU A 7 -5.15 -11.03 -5.12
CA LEU A 7 -4.33 -10.04 -4.44
C LEU A 7 -5.18 -9.39 -3.37
N GLU A 8 -4.72 -9.44 -2.12
CA GLU A 8 -5.37 -8.74 -1.02
C GLU A 8 -4.55 -7.49 -0.69
N ILE A 9 -5.21 -6.34 -0.77
CA ILE A 9 -4.67 -5.04 -0.37
C ILE A 9 -5.64 -4.45 0.64
N SER A 10 -5.18 -4.34 1.88
CA SER A 10 -5.92 -3.65 2.95
C SER A 10 -5.30 -2.29 3.16
N VAL A 11 -6.09 -1.22 3.04
CA VAL A 11 -5.66 0.16 3.30
C VAL A 11 -6.51 0.73 4.40
N SER A 12 -5.86 1.25 5.44
CA SER A 12 -6.50 1.94 6.57
C SER A 12 -6.09 3.40 6.54
N PHE A 13 -7.08 4.28 6.54
CA PHE A 13 -6.88 5.73 6.63
C PHE A 13 -7.00 6.15 8.08
N VAL A 14 -6.00 6.88 8.57
CA VAL A 14 -5.89 7.26 9.99
C VAL A 14 -6.29 8.71 10.19
N ASP A 15 -6.09 9.56 9.18
CA ASP A 15 -6.51 10.96 9.16
C ASP A 15 -7.40 11.25 7.94
N VAL A 16 -8.70 10.99 8.07
CA VAL A 16 -9.68 10.99 6.96
C VAL A 16 -10.03 12.41 6.49
N ALA A 17 -9.83 13.42 7.34
CA ALA A 17 -10.02 14.83 6.95
C ALA A 17 -9.15 15.21 5.75
N SER A 18 -8.03 14.48 5.58
CA SER A 18 -7.07 14.63 4.51
C SER A 18 -7.12 13.48 3.47
N ILE A 19 -8.22 12.75 3.29
CA ILE A 19 -8.26 11.64 2.31
C ILE A 19 -9.53 11.59 1.46
N GLY A 20 -10.71 11.85 2.04
CA GLY A 20 -11.95 11.91 1.25
C GLY A 20 -11.93 13.09 0.26
N VAL A 21 -11.27 14.17 0.69
CA VAL A 21 -10.93 15.32 -0.14
C VAL A 21 -9.56 15.09 -0.78
N SER A 22 -8.55 14.48 -0.12
CA SER A 22 -7.15 14.56 -0.55
C SER A 22 -6.53 13.40 -1.32
N ILE A 23 -7.22 12.30 -1.64
CA ILE A 23 -6.77 11.52 -2.80
C ILE A 23 -7.09 12.29 -4.09
N LEU A 24 -8.18 13.08 -4.09
CA LEU A 24 -8.43 14.04 -5.16
C LEU A 24 -7.57 15.30 -4.95
N TYR A 25 -7.48 15.87 -3.76
CA TYR A 25 -6.82 17.16 -3.47
C TYR A 25 -5.32 17.11 -3.16
N SER A 26 -4.66 16.01 -2.79
CA SER A 26 -3.17 16.00 -2.75
C SER A 26 -2.55 16.10 -4.15
N VAL A 27 -3.35 15.85 -5.19
CA VAL A 27 -3.05 16.21 -6.58
C VAL A 27 -3.29 17.71 -6.85
N PHE A 28 -4.09 18.42 -6.03
CA PHE A 28 -4.44 19.86 -6.18
C PHE A 28 -3.76 20.79 -5.14
N TYR A 29 -3.29 20.28 -4.01
CA TYR A 29 -2.59 21.00 -2.95
C TYR A 29 -1.18 20.41 -2.86
N HIS A 30 -0.17 21.29 -2.93
CA HIS A 30 1.28 21.05 -2.95
C HIS A 30 1.86 20.31 -1.72
N ASP A 31 1.10 19.43 -1.06
CA ASP A 31 1.59 18.64 0.06
C ASP A 31 2.30 17.39 -0.46
N GLU A 32 3.61 17.35 -0.25
CA GLU A 32 4.42 16.17 -0.54
C GLU A 32 4.10 15.04 0.46
N ILE A 33 3.93 13.83 -0.06
CA ILE A 33 3.71 12.62 0.73
C ILE A 33 4.93 11.72 0.62
N ASP A 34 5.52 11.37 1.75
CA ASP A 34 6.52 10.29 1.83
C ASP A 34 5.79 8.94 1.82
N VAL A 35 6.21 8.05 0.93
CA VAL A 35 5.68 6.69 0.82
C VAL A 35 6.81 5.71 1.11
N GLU A 36 6.71 4.97 2.20
CA GLU A 36 7.71 3.98 2.60
C GLU A 36 7.12 2.58 2.54
N GLY A 37 7.76 1.70 1.76
CA GLY A 37 7.41 0.28 1.68
C GLY A 37 8.40 -0.58 2.46
N LYS A 38 7.90 -1.45 3.34
CA LYS A 38 8.70 -2.40 4.10
C LYS A 38 8.25 -3.83 3.82
N LEU A 39 9.19 -4.66 3.35
CA LEU A 39 8.97 -6.09 3.25
C LEU A 39 8.93 -6.69 4.66
N LEU A 40 7.76 -7.19 5.06
CA LEU A 40 7.55 -7.81 6.37
C LEU A 40 7.88 -9.31 6.35
N ARG A 41 7.59 -9.99 5.24
CA ARG A 41 7.87 -11.42 5.05
C ARG A 41 8.04 -11.74 3.58
N ALA A 42 9.09 -12.47 3.23
CA ALA A 42 9.22 -13.15 1.94
C ALA A 42 9.25 -14.66 2.17
N GLY A 43 8.14 -15.33 1.87
CA GLY A 43 8.05 -16.79 1.83
C GLY A 43 8.25 -17.32 0.40
N LYS A 44 8.23 -18.65 0.24
CA LYS A 44 8.36 -19.29 -1.09
C LYS A 44 7.22 -18.92 -2.06
N SER A 45 6.02 -18.67 -1.54
CA SER A 45 4.81 -18.48 -2.37
C SER A 45 4.06 -17.19 -2.05
N VAL A 46 4.41 -16.49 -0.97
CA VAL A 46 3.70 -15.27 -0.51
C VAL A 46 4.71 -14.26 0.02
N GLY A 47 4.58 -13.03 -0.45
CA GLY A 47 5.25 -11.84 0.07
C GLY A 47 4.24 -10.98 0.81
N VAL A 48 4.66 -10.44 1.95
CA VAL A 48 3.88 -9.50 2.75
C VAL A 48 4.67 -8.21 2.87
N THR A 49 4.05 -7.09 2.53
CA THR A 49 4.65 -5.76 2.58
C THR A 49 3.71 -4.83 3.34
N SER A 50 4.25 -3.97 4.21
CA SER A 50 3.54 -2.79 4.71
C SER A 50 3.95 -1.57 3.91
N VAL A 51 3.02 -0.64 3.73
CA VAL A 51 3.28 0.67 3.12
C VAL A 51 2.73 1.73 4.04
N ASP A 52 3.56 2.67 4.44
CA ASP A 52 3.15 3.82 5.24
C ASP A 52 3.14 5.07 4.36
N PHE A 53 2.09 5.87 4.51
CA PHE A 53 1.92 7.16 3.85
C PHE A 53 2.02 8.24 4.92
N VAL A 54 2.99 9.14 4.78
CA VAL A 54 3.26 10.20 5.76
C VAL A 54 3.28 11.54 5.04
N ASN A 55 2.54 12.53 5.53
CA ASN A 55 2.64 13.88 4.99
C ASN A 55 4.01 14.45 5.37
N LYS A 56 4.82 14.84 4.37
CA LYS A 56 6.22 15.23 4.57
C LYS A 56 6.37 16.49 5.41
N LYS A 57 5.45 17.45 5.26
CA LYS A 57 5.42 18.71 6.00
C LYS A 57 5.04 18.52 7.46
N THR A 58 3.98 17.76 7.74
CA THR A 58 3.44 17.60 9.10
C THR A 58 4.01 16.40 9.85
N ARG A 59 4.68 15.49 9.14
CA ARG A 59 5.20 14.20 9.64
C ARG A 59 4.12 13.29 10.24
N LYS A 60 2.84 13.52 9.93
CA LYS A 60 1.72 12.68 10.37
C LYS A 60 1.47 11.53 9.39
N THR A 61 1.23 10.33 9.93
CA THR A 61 0.76 9.18 9.15
C THR A 61 -0.68 9.43 8.71
N ILE A 62 -0.91 9.39 7.40
CA ILE A 62 -2.24 9.62 6.81
C ILE A 62 -2.94 8.30 6.47
N ALA A 63 -2.16 7.30 6.06
CA ALA A 63 -2.65 5.98 5.72
C ALA A 63 -1.58 4.92 5.95
N GLN A 64 -2.03 3.69 6.18
CA GLN A 64 -1.19 2.51 6.21
C GLN A 64 -1.84 1.44 5.35
N ALA A 65 -1.03 0.73 4.56
CA ALA A 65 -1.49 -0.37 3.75
C ALA A 65 -0.71 -1.64 4.06
N ARG A 66 -1.37 -2.78 3.91
CA ARG A 66 -0.76 -4.09 3.94
C ARG A 66 -1.09 -4.81 2.64
N HIS A 67 -0.05 -5.25 1.95
CA HIS A 67 -0.15 -5.98 0.70
C HIS A 67 0.32 -7.42 0.93
N ASN A 68 -0.59 -8.36 0.70
CA ASN A 68 -0.29 -9.79 0.66
C ASN A 68 -0.29 -10.22 -0.82
N LYS A 69 0.89 -10.52 -1.37
CA LYS A 69 1.05 -10.89 -2.78
C LYS A 69 1.51 -12.33 -2.89
N TYR A 70 0.82 -13.14 -3.68
CA TYR A 70 1.35 -14.44 -4.09
C TYR A 70 2.56 -14.22 -5.00
N LEU A 71 3.69 -14.74 -4.57
CA LEU A 71 4.90 -14.82 -5.37
C LEU A 71 4.70 -16.06 -6.23
N ALA A 72 4.10 -15.90 -7.40
CA ALA A 72 3.97 -17.00 -8.35
C ALA A 72 5.37 -17.53 -8.67
N VAL A 73 5.74 -18.67 -8.09
CA VAL A 73 6.83 -19.48 -8.62
C VAL A 73 6.33 -19.93 -9.98
N SER A 74 7.02 -19.52 -11.05
CA SER A 74 6.75 -19.85 -12.45
C SER A 74 6.03 -21.21 -12.56
N SER A 75 4.78 -21.20 -13.06
CA SER A 75 4.08 -22.45 -13.35
C SER A 75 4.78 -23.09 -14.55
N ARG A 76 5.68 -24.03 -14.31
CA ARG A 76 6.03 -25.04 -15.30
C ARG A 76 4.90 -26.07 -15.39
N LEU A 77 3.76 -25.63 -15.91
CA LEU A 77 2.69 -26.50 -16.43
C LEU A 77 2.64 -26.33 -17.94
#